data_AF-A0A8T1YWH7-F1
#
_entry.id   AF-A0A8T1YWH7-F1
#
_cell.length_a   1.000
_cell.length_b   1.000
_cell.length_c   1.000
_cell.angle_alpha   90.00
_cell.angle_beta   90.00
_cell.angle_gamma   90.00
#
_symmetry.space_group_name_H-M   'P 1'
#
loop_
_entity.id
_entity.type
_entity.pdbx_description
1 polymer ?
#
loop_
_entity_poly.entity_id
_entity_poly.type
_entity_poly.pdbx_seq_one_letter_code
_entity_poly.pdbx_strand_id
1 'polypeptide(L)'
;MFIDRTNITRVFYLGILLDLKRVGMVRDNNPGGSSRPYRSFPTRLYEMVNDPLTDSVISWSESGKSFIVWNQSELCSEVLPKFSLGKVFSNFTFKLDTFGFRKVESDQREYANDDFERGKPELTEEIQKRFLASLSPEAFVFKRSAEDARVIERTRALQMAMKERALAKNLSNLTL
;
A
#
# COMPACT_ATOMS: atom_id res chain seq x y z
N MET A 1 14.15 15.89 -15.37
CA MET A 1 12.67 15.95 -15.28
C MET A 1 12.30 15.57 -13.84
N PHE A 2 12.18 16.55 -12.96
CA PHE A 2 11.96 16.33 -11.53
C PHE A 2 10.50 15.93 -11.30
N ILE A 3 10.26 14.66 -11.04
CA ILE A 3 8.96 14.21 -10.52
C ILE A 3 8.88 14.74 -9.09
N ASP A 4 8.03 15.74 -8.89
CA ASP A 4 7.77 16.34 -7.58
C ASP A 4 7.26 15.27 -6.61
N ARG A 5 8.13 14.89 -5.67
CA ARG A 5 7.89 13.85 -4.66
C ARG A 5 6.65 14.15 -3.79
N THR A 6 6.21 15.41 -3.76
CA THR A 6 5.08 15.89 -2.96
C THR A 6 3.73 15.40 -3.49
N ASN A 7 3.56 15.28 -4.82
CA ASN A 7 2.30 14.88 -5.45
C ASN A 7 2.04 13.38 -5.39
N ILE A 8 3.12 12.59 -5.47
CA ILE A 8 3.09 11.14 -5.25
C ILE A 8 2.57 10.86 -3.84
N THR A 9 3.24 11.39 -2.81
CA THR A 9 2.88 11.16 -1.40
C THR A 9 1.41 11.51 -1.10
N ARG A 10 0.87 12.58 -1.71
CA ARG A 10 -0.52 13.03 -1.50
C ARG A 10 -1.59 12.12 -2.11
N VAL A 11 -1.41 11.65 -3.35
CA VAL A 11 -2.35 10.68 -3.97
C VAL A 11 -2.30 9.33 -3.25
N PHE A 12 -1.13 8.92 -2.74
CA PHE A 12 -0.98 7.69 -1.97
C PHE A 12 -1.66 7.73 -0.60
N TYR A 13 -1.58 8.85 0.13
CA TYR A 13 -2.33 9.01 1.38
C TYR A 13 -3.85 9.00 1.18
N LEU A 14 -4.35 9.59 0.09
CA LEU A 14 -5.77 9.48 -0.27
C LEU A 14 -6.17 8.05 -0.63
N GLY A 15 -5.29 7.31 -1.31
CA GLY A 15 -5.47 5.87 -1.54
C GLY A 15 -5.59 5.08 -0.24
N ILE A 16 -4.73 5.36 0.75
CA ILE A 16 -4.81 4.75 2.09
C ILE A 16 -6.11 5.15 2.80
N LEU A 17 -6.49 6.43 2.79
CA LEU A 17 -7.73 6.90 3.42
C LEU A 17 -8.99 6.30 2.78
N LEU A 18 -8.98 6.09 1.46
CA LEU A 18 -10.07 5.42 0.75
C LEU A 18 -10.13 3.92 1.06
N ASP A 19 -8.98 3.26 1.19
CA ASP A 19 -8.91 1.87 1.65
C ASP A 19 -9.41 1.75 3.09
N LEU A 20 -9.04 2.68 3.98
CA LEU A 20 -9.52 2.78 5.37
C LEU A 20 -11.03 3.02 5.48
N LYS A 21 -11.63 3.81 4.57
CA LYS A 21 -13.09 3.95 4.47
C LYS A 21 -13.76 2.67 3.99
N ARG A 22 -13.12 1.90 3.11
CA ARG A 22 -13.62 0.60 2.63
C ARG A 22 -13.62 -0.48 3.71
N VAL A 23 -12.78 -0.33 4.74
CA VAL A 23 -12.71 -1.22 5.93
C VAL A 23 -13.92 -1.06 6.87
N GLY A 24 -14.80 -0.07 6.67
CA GLY A 24 -15.97 0.09 7.56
C GLY A 24 -15.62 0.44 9.00
N MET A 25 -14.43 1.03 9.23
CA MET A 25 -14.04 1.57 10.55
C MET A 25 -14.54 3.00 10.79
N VAL A 26 -15.25 3.58 9.82
CA VAL A 26 -16.33 4.54 10.12
C VAL A 26 -17.60 3.69 10.15
N ARG A 27 -18.24 3.58 11.31
CA ARG A 27 -19.45 2.75 11.51
C ARG A 27 -20.56 3.24 10.58
N ASP A 28 -20.71 2.61 9.43
CA ASP A 28 -21.94 2.66 8.66
C ASP A 28 -22.82 1.51 9.16
N ASN A 29 -23.83 1.84 9.98
CA ASN A 29 -24.82 0.90 10.49
C ASN A 29 -25.68 0.34 9.33
N ASN A 30 -25.22 -0.68 8.62
CA ASN A 30 -26.07 -1.44 7.69
C ASN A 30 -25.78 -2.95 7.74
N PRO A 31 -26.73 -3.80 8.19
CA PRO A 31 -26.54 -5.24 8.25
C PRO A 31 -27.06 -5.89 6.96
N GLY A 32 -26.17 -6.34 6.06
CA GLY A 32 -26.67 -7.09 4.89
C GLY A 32 -25.72 -7.41 3.72
N GLY A 33 -24.39 -7.36 3.88
CA GLY A 33 -23.47 -7.71 2.78
C GLY A 33 -22.46 -8.77 3.19
N SER A 34 -22.41 -9.89 2.46
CA SER A 34 -21.37 -10.92 2.58
C SER A 34 -20.00 -10.40 2.14
N SER A 35 -19.34 -9.58 2.96
CA SER A 35 -17.97 -9.15 2.71
C SER A 35 -17.00 -10.17 3.30
N ARG A 36 -16.18 -10.82 2.46
CA ARG A 36 -14.92 -11.42 2.95
C ARG A 36 -14.21 -10.35 3.80
N PRO A 37 -13.74 -10.68 5.02
CA PRO A 37 -13.14 -9.68 5.89
C PRO A 37 -11.97 -9.01 5.16
N TYR A 38 -11.98 -7.68 5.12
CA TYR A 38 -10.90 -6.92 4.51
C TYR A 38 -9.59 -7.25 5.26
N ARG A 39 -8.63 -7.86 4.58
CA ARG A 39 -7.28 -8.08 5.14
C ARG A 39 -6.49 -6.78 5.07
N SER A 40 -5.98 -6.34 6.22
CA SER A 40 -5.14 -5.15 6.34
C SER A 40 -3.79 -5.30 5.61
N PHE A 41 -3.06 -4.19 5.41
CA PHE A 41 -1.70 -4.27 4.86
C PHE A 41 -0.78 -5.15 5.72
N PRO A 42 -0.68 -4.97 7.06
CA PRO A 42 0.12 -5.84 7.92
C PRO A 42 -0.24 -7.32 7.78
N THR A 43 -1.54 -7.65 7.70
CA THR A 43 -2.00 -9.04 7.52
C THR A 43 -1.55 -9.63 6.19
N ARG A 44 -1.69 -8.90 5.08
CA ARG A 44 -1.25 -9.37 3.75
C ARG A 44 0.27 -9.47 3.66
N LEU A 45 0.99 -8.55 4.29
CA LEU A 45 2.44 -8.59 4.37
C LEU A 45 2.89 -9.85 5.13
N TYR A 46 2.25 -10.17 6.25
CA TYR A 46 2.52 -11.39 7.00
C TYR A 46 2.30 -12.64 6.15
N GLU A 47 1.15 -12.74 5.48
CA GLU A 47 0.84 -13.87 4.59
C GLU A 47 1.89 -14.03 3.49
N MET A 48 2.34 -12.93 2.90
CA MET A 48 3.39 -12.92 1.89
C MET A 48 4.71 -13.43 2.45
N VAL A 49 5.21 -12.85 3.55
CA VAL A 49 6.50 -13.23 4.14
C VAL A 49 6.48 -14.66 4.71
N ASN A 50 5.32 -15.14 5.13
CA ASN A 50 5.14 -16.49 5.68
C ASN A 50 4.90 -17.57 4.61
N ASP A 51 4.79 -17.20 3.32
CA ASP A 51 4.67 -18.16 2.22
C ASP A 51 6.07 -18.65 1.77
N PRO A 52 6.41 -19.94 1.98
CA PRO A 52 7.71 -20.49 1.60
C PRO A 52 8.00 -20.39 0.10
N LEU A 53 6.97 -20.27 -0.75
CA LEU A 53 7.15 -20.09 -2.20
C LEU A 53 7.76 -18.72 -2.54
N THR A 54 7.73 -17.77 -1.61
CA THR A 54 8.28 -16.44 -1.79
C THR A 54 9.67 -16.27 -1.16
N ASP A 55 10.18 -17.26 -0.43
CA ASP A 55 11.41 -17.15 0.38
C ASP A 55 12.65 -16.73 -0.43
N SER A 56 12.72 -17.06 -1.72
CA SER A 56 13.81 -16.62 -2.61
C SER A 56 13.79 -15.12 -2.92
N VAL A 57 12.66 -14.45 -2.69
CA VAL A 57 12.41 -13.04 -3.00
C VAL A 57 12.24 -12.21 -1.74
N ILE A 58 11.49 -12.73 -0.78
CA ILE A 58 11.21 -12.15 0.52
C ILE A 58 10.98 -13.26 1.54
N SER A 59 11.70 -13.21 2.66
CA SER A 59 11.56 -14.22 3.72
C SER A 59 11.68 -13.58 5.09
N TRP A 60 11.32 -14.31 6.14
CA TRP A 60 11.73 -13.91 7.48
C TRP A 60 13.25 -13.98 7.64
N SER A 61 13.79 -13.21 8.57
CA SER A 61 15.14 -13.42 9.10
C SER A 61 15.21 -14.70 9.94
N GLU A 62 16.43 -15.14 10.25
CA GLU A 62 16.68 -16.30 11.09
C GLU A 62 16.03 -16.17 12.48
N SER A 63 16.00 -14.95 13.03
CA SER A 63 15.36 -14.67 14.32
C SER A 63 13.83 -14.73 14.29
N GLY A 64 13.22 -14.64 13.10
CA GLY A 64 11.76 -14.54 12.92
C GLY A 64 11.15 -13.21 13.36
N LYS A 65 11.93 -12.21 13.78
CA LYS A 65 11.45 -10.89 14.27
C LYS A 65 11.50 -9.78 13.22
N SER A 66 11.95 -10.12 12.02
CA SER A 66 12.11 -9.20 10.90
C SER A 66 11.99 -9.98 9.60
N PHE A 67 11.87 -9.28 8.49
CA PHE A 67 11.87 -9.88 7.16
C PHE A 67 12.87 -9.16 6.26
N ILE A 68 13.39 -9.90 5.27
CA ILE A 68 14.44 -9.47 4.37
C ILE A 68 13.90 -9.52 2.94
N VAL A 69 14.12 -8.45 2.18
CA VAL A 69 13.84 -8.41 0.74
C VAL A 69 15.13 -8.74 -0.02
N TRP A 70 15.16 -9.93 -0.63
CA TRP A 70 16.30 -10.44 -1.39
C TRP A 70 16.32 -9.91 -2.83
N ASN A 71 15.17 -9.92 -3.51
CA ASN A 71 15.04 -9.48 -4.90
C ASN A 71 13.95 -8.43 -5.08
N GLN A 72 14.34 -7.15 -5.13
CA GLN A 72 13.39 -6.04 -5.29
C GLN A 72 12.60 -6.12 -6.60
N SER A 73 13.24 -6.52 -7.70
CA SER A 73 12.61 -6.52 -9.02
C SER A 73 11.48 -7.54 -9.06
N GLU A 74 11.77 -8.76 -8.65
CA GLU A 74 10.83 -9.87 -8.62
C GLU A 74 9.74 -9.68 -7.57
N LEU A 75 10.07 -9.07 -6.42
CA LEU A 75 9.07 -8.65 -5.44
C LEU A 75 8.02 -7.75 -6.10
N CYS A 76 8.43 -6.79 -6.93
CA CYS A 76 7.53 -5.83 -7.56
C CYS A 76 6.72 -6.41 -8.72
N SER A 77 7.34 -7.24 -9.57
CA SER A 77 6.69 -7.78 -10.77
C SER A 77 5.82 -9.00 -10.48
N GLU A 78 6.27 -9.90 -9.60
CA GLU A 78 5.66 -11.22 -9.41
C GLU A 78 4.93 -11.37 -8.08
N VAL A 79 5.53 -10.91 -6.96
CA VAL A 79 5.03 -11.23 -5.63
C VAL A 79 3.96 -10.25 -5.16
N LEU A 80 4.26 -8.94 -5.10
CA LEU A 80 3.32 -7.92 -4.60
C LEU A 80 1.96 -7.92 -5.33
N PRO A 81 1.86 -8.19 -6.65
CA PRO A 81 0.57 -8.31 -7.33
C PRO A 81 -0.30 -9.45 -6.82
N LYS A 82 0.29 -10.61 -6.48
CA LYS A 82 -0.43 -11.79 -5.97
C LYS A 82 -1.10 -11.50 -4.63
N PHE A 83 -0.45 -10.69 -3.80
CA PHE A 83 -0.98 -10.27 -2.49
C PHE A 83 -1.74 -8.93 -2.55
N SER A 84 -2.01 -8.38 -3.73
CA SER A 84 -2.68 -7.07 -3.89
C SER A 84 -2.01 -5.93 -3.11
N LEU A 85 -0.67 -5.93 -3.04
CA LEU A 85 0.13 -4.94 -2.29
C LEU A 85 0.65 -3.79 -3.16
N GLY A 86 0.54 -3.89 -4.49
CA GLY A 86 0.98 -2.90 -5.47
C GLY A 86 2.03 -3.48 -6.42
N LYS A 87 2.59 -2.65 -7.29
CA LYS A 87 3.67 -3.03 -8.23
C LYS A 87 4.93 -2.16 -8.09
N VAL A 88 4.87 -1.14 -7.24
CA VAL A 88 5.91 -0.12 -7.12
C VAL A 88 6.56 -0.24 -5.75
N PHE A 89 7.87 -0.48 -5.73
CA PHE A 89 8.62 -0.68 -4.49
C PHE A 89 8.48 0.51 -3.52
N SER A 90 8.52 1.74 -4.02
CA SER A 90 8.38 2.93 -3.16
C SER A 90 7.04 2.98 -2.41
N ASN A 91 5.97 2.42 -2.99
CA ASN A 91 4.69 2.33 -2.30
C ASN A 91 4.71 1.25 -1.22
N PHE A 92 5.46 0.17 -1.47
CA PHE A 92 5.67 -0.87 -0.48
C PHE A 92 6.44 -0.33 0.72
N THR A 93 7.59 0.31 0.50
CA THR A 93 8.39 0.91 1.58
C THR A 93 7.63 2.01 2.33
N PHE A 94 6.87 2.83 1.62
CA PHE A 94 6.05 3.86 2.27
C PHE A 94 4.95 3.26 3.16
N LYS A 95 4.32 2.15 2.75
CA LYS A 95 3.36 1.44 3.61
C LYS A 95 4.08 0.87 4.84
N LEU A 96 5.27 0.30 4.68
CA LEU A 96 6.10 -0.13 5.82
C LEU A 96 6.31 1.02 6.81
N ASP A 97 6.76 2.18 6.33
CA ASP A 97 6.97 3.37 7.16
C ASP A 97 5.67 3.82 7.85
N THR A 98 4.56 3.82 7.10
CA THR A 98 3.22 4.21 7.60
C THR A 98 2.74 3.30 8.74
N PHE A 99 3.03 2.00 8.65
CA PHE A 99 2.68 1.02 9.67
C PHE A 99 3.79 0.82 10.72
N GLY A 100 4.77 1.73 10.77
CA GLY A 100 5.79 1.75 11.83
C GLY A 100 6.87 0.68 11.71
N PHE A 101 7.02 0.05 10.54
CA PHE A 101 8.17 -0.80 10.28
C PHE A 101 9.43 0.05 10.15
N ARG A 102 10.52 -0.42 10.75
CA ARG A 102 11.82 0.25 10.73
C ARG A 102 12.80 -0.56 9.91
N LYS A 103 13.63 0.13 9.12
CA LYS A 103 14.74 -0.52 8.44
C LYS A 103 15.79 -0.92 9.48
N VAL A 104 16.23 -2.17 9.46
CA VAL A 104 17.34 -2.65 10.30
C VAL A 104 18.66 -2.15 9.70
N GLU A 105 19.60 -1.76 10.55
CA GLU A 105 20.94 -1.34 10.12
C GLU A 105 21.76 -2.55 9.68
N SER A 106 21.53 -3.00 8.45
CA SER A 106 22.29 -4.06 7.78
C SER A 106 22.51 -3.73 6.30
N ASP A 107 23.43 -4.43 5.66
CA ASP A 107 23.63 -4.35 4.20
C ASP A 107 22.43 -4.90 3.43
N GLN A 108 21.55 -5.63 4.11
CA GLN A 108 20.35 -6.22 3.55
C GLN A 108 19.16 -5.26 3.64
N ARG A 109 18.15 -5.48 2.79
CA ARG A 109 16.89 -4.73 2.86
C ARG A 109 15.96 -5.37 3.87
N GLU A 110 16.36 -5.27 5.13
CA GLU A 110 15.68 -5.85 6.27
C GLU A 110 14.78 -4.83 6.97
N TYR A 111 13.59 -5.27 7.36
CA TYR A 111 12.60 -4.45 8.06
C TYR A 111 12.04 -5.20 9.26
N ALA A 112 11.86 -4.48 10.36
CA ALA A 112 11.36 -5.02 11.62
C ALA A 112 10.21 -4.17 12.18
N ASN A 113 9.31 -4.81 12.91
CA ASN A 113 8.29 -4.17 13.73
C ASN A 113 8.09 -5.06 14.97
N ASP A 114 7.91 -4.45 16.13
CA ASP A 114 7.87 -5.16 17.41
C ASP A 114 6.67 -6.12 17.51
N ASP A 115 5.64 -5.91 16.69
CA ASP A 115 4.44 -6.75 16.58
C ASP A 115 4.35 -7.50 15.24
N PHE A 116 5.49 -7.71 14.57
CA PHE A 116 5.58 -8.50 13.34
C PHE A 116 6.56 -9.66 13.50
N GLU A 117 6.05 -10.81 13.94
CA GLU A 117 6.87 -11.97 14.33
C GLU A 117 6.35 -13.27 13.70
N ARG A 118 7.28 -14.10 13.18
CA ARG A 118 6.97 -15.40 12.56
C ARG A 118 6.21 -16.28 13.56
N GLY A 119 5.09 -16.84 13.10
CA GLY A 119 4.21 -17.70 13.89
C GLY A 119 3.14 -16.97 14.70
N LYS A 120 3.11 -15.63 14.68
CA LYS A 120 2.17 -14.80 15.44
C LYS A 120 1.35 -13.85 14.54
N PRO A 121 0.50 -14.38 13.63
CA PRO A 121 -0.29 -13.56 12.71
C PRO A 121 -1.26 -12.59 13.42
N GLU A 122 -1.70 -12.91 14.64
CA GLU A 122 -2.59 -12.10 15.46
C GLU A 122 -2.00 -10.73 15.82
N LEU A 123 -0.67 -10.62 15.91
CA LEU A 123 0.00 -9.35 16.21
C LEU A 123 -0.16 -8.31 15.10
N THR A 124 -0.48 -8.75 13.87
CA THR A 124 -0.74 -7.83 12.74
C THR A 124 -1.93 -6.91 13.00
N GLU A 125 -2.88 -7.31 13.84
CA GLU A 125 -4.00 -6.46 14.26
C GLU A 125 -3.54 -5.32 15.18
N GLU A 126 -2.54 -5.57 16.03
CA GLU A 126 -1.99 -4.55 16.93
C GLU A 126 -1.25 -3.46 16.14
N ILE A 127 -0.52 -3.84 15.09
CA ILE A 127 0.07 -2.88 14.14
C ILE A 127 -1.02 -1.99 13.53
N GLN A 128 -2.13 -2.59 13.10
CA GLN A 128 -3.25 -1.85 12.51
C GLN A 128 -3.91 -0.92 13.54
N LYS A 129 -4.11 -1.36 14.78
CA LYS A 129 -4.68 -0.54 15.87
C LYS A 129 -3.78 0.64 16.21
N ARG A 130 -2.47 0.43 16.35
CA ARG A 130 -1.49 1.50 16.62
C ARG A 130 -1.45 2.52 15.49
N PHE A 131 -1.46 2.05 14.24
CA PHE A 131 -1.57 2.95 13.09
C PHE A 131 -2.82 3.82 13.18
N LEU A 132 -4.00 3.24 13.44
CA LEU A 132 -5.25 3.99 13.58
C LEU A 132 -5.22 4.97 14.76
N ALA A 133 -4.65 4.57 15.89
CA ALA A 133 -4.49 5.45 17.04
C ALA A 133 -3.53 6.62 16.77
N SER A 134 -2.53 6.43 15.89
CA SER A 134 -1.62 7.50 15.47
C SER A 134 -2.24 8.51 14.51
N LEU A 135 -3.38 8.17 13.89
CA LEU A 135 -4.17 9.11 13.09
C LEU A 135 -4.96 10.01 14.04
N SER A 136 -4.32 11.04 14.60
CA SER A 136 -5.06 12.06 15.36
C SER A 136 -6.11 12.75 14.46
N PRO A 137 -7.19 13.33 15.02
CA PRO A 137 -8.10 14.18 14.25
C PRO A 137 -7.37 15.31 13.51
N GLU A 138 -6.28 15.86 14.06
CA GLU A 138 -5.42 16.87 13.42
C GLU A 138 -4.60 16.31 12.24
N ALA A 139 -4.20 15.04 12.24
CA ALA A 139 -3.53 14.41 11.10
C ALA A 139 -4.42 14.36 9.84
N PHE A 140 -5.74 14.44 10.04
CA PHE A 140 -6.74 14.62 8.98
C PHE A 140 -6.77 16.06 8.44
N VAL A 141 -6.49 17.06 9.29
CA VAL A 141 -6.47 18.49 8.95
C VAL A 141 -5.23 18.86 8.13
N PHE A 142 -4.09 18.21 8.36
CA PHE A 142 -2.84 18.47 7.64
C PHE A 142 -2.85 18.06 6.14
N LYS A 143 -3.91 17.39 5.65
CA LYS A 143 -3.95 16.80 4.29
C LYS A 143 -5.07 17.28 3.37
N ARG A 144 -5.69 18.41 3.68
CA ARG A 144 -6.62 19.06 2.76
C ARG A 144 -6.20 20.50 2.51
N SER A 145 -4.98 20.70 1.99
CA SER A 145 -4.67 21.98 1.37
C SER A 145 -5.53 22.13 0.11
N ALA A 146 -6.10 23.31 -0.13
CA ALA A 146 -6.89 23.61 -1.33
C ALA A 146 -6.09 23.40 -2.64
N GLU A 147 -4.76 23.41 -2.56
CA GLU A 147 -3.87 23.06 -3.67
C GLU A 147 -3.94 21.57 -4.03
N ASP A 148 -4.17 20.68 -3.05
CA ASP A 148 -4.19 19.24 -3.26
C ASP A 148 -5.42 18.79 -4.05
N ALA A 149 -6.56 19.43 -3.79
CA ALA A 149 -7.79 19.21 -4.54
C ALA A 149 -7.62 19.57 -6.03
N ARG A 150 -6.94 20.69 -6.32
CA ARG A 150 -6.68 21.14 -7.69
C ARG A 150 -5.75 20.19 -8.45
N VAL A 151 -4.74 19.62 -7.77
CA VAL A 151 -3.83 18.67 -8.42
C VAL A 151 -4.55 17.36 -8.76
N ILE A 152 -5.37 16.81 -7.86
CA ILE A 152 -6.13 15.57 -8.09
C ILE A 152 -7.06 15.72 -9.30
N GLU A 153 -7.75 16.85 -9.39
CA GLU A 153 -8.64 17.16 -10.51
C GLU A 153 -7.87 17.27 -11.83
N ARG A 154 -6.69 17.92 -11.81
CA ARG A 154 -5.80 18.02 -12.96
C ARG A 154 -5.28 16.64 -13.42
N THR A 155 -4.90 15.76 -12.50
CA THR A 155 -4.40 14.43 -12.82
C THR A 155 -5.52 13.54 -13.37
N ARG A 156 -6.74 13.61 -12.83
CA ARG A 156 -7.91 12.91 -13.38
C ARG A 156 -8.26 13.37 -14.78
N ALA A 157 -8.23 14.69 -15.03
CA ALA A 157 -8.47 15.25 -16.36
C ALA A 157 -7.43 14.76 -17.38
N LEU A 158 -6.15 14.73 -17.01
CA LEU A 158 -5.09 14.20 -17.86
C LEU A 158 -5.28 12.71 -18.19
N GLN A 159 -5.67 11.90 -17.20
CA GLN A 159 -5.96 10.48 -17.43
C GLN A 159 -7.15 10.27 -18.36
N MET A 160 -8.23 11.06 -18.24
CA MET A 160 -9.36 10.99 -19.15
C MET A 160 -8.97 11.37 -20.57
N ALA A 161 -8.21 12.46 -20.75
CA ALA A 161 -7.73 12.89 -22.06
C ALA A 161 -6.80 11.86 -22.73
N MET A 162 -5.94 11.20 -21.94
CA MET A 162 -5.10 10.11 -22.45
C MET A 162 -5.94 8.90 -22.88
N LYS A 163 -6.99 8.56 -22.12
CA LYS A 163 -7.89 7.45 -22.44
C LYS A 163 -8.73 7.73 -23.68
N GLU A 164 -9.20 8.96 -23.85
CA GLU A 164 -9.93 9.40 -25.04
C GLU A 164 -9.04 9.38 -26.29
N ARG A 165 -7.78 9.83 -26.19
CA ARG A 165 -6.82 9.71 -27.29
C ARG A 165 -6.48 8.26 -27.63
N ALA A 166 -6.38 7.39 -26.64
CA ALA A 166 -6.15 5.96 -26.87
C ALA A 166 -7.36 5.31 -27.53
N LEU A 167 -8.58 5.67 -27.12
CA LEU A 167 -9.83 5.21 -27.75
C LEU A 167 -9.94 5.70 -29.20
N ALA A 168 -9.63 6.97 -29.46
CA ALA A 168 -9.64 7.55 -30.79
C ALA A 168 -8.65 6.86 -31.75
N LYS A 169 -7.43 6.55 -31.26
CA LYS A 169 -6.44 5.78 -32.02
C LYS A 169 -6.89 4.34 -32.30
N ASN A 170 -7.64 3.73 -31.39
CA ASN A 170 -8.13 2.36 -31.59
C ASN A 170 -9.30 2.33 -32.59
N LEU A 171 -10.16 3.35 -32.57
CA LEU A 171 -11.25 3.53 -33.54
C LEU A 171 -10.72 3.84 -34.95
N SER A 172 -9.67 4.66 -35.09
CA SER A 172 -9.06 4.93 -36.39
C SER A 172 -8.39 3.70 -37.02
N ASN A 173 -7.97 2.74 -36.19
CA ASN A 173 -7.41 1.46 -36.64
C ASN A 173 -8.48 0.44 -37.05
N LEU A 174 -9.77 0.71 -36.77
CA LEU A 174 -10.91 -0.13 -37.14
C LEU A 174 -11.63 0.35 -38.41
N THR A 175 -11.26 1.52 -38.95
CA THR A 175 -11.87 2.13 -40.16
C THR A 175 -10.96 2.05 -41.39
N LEU A 176 -10.14 1.00 -41.50
CA LEU A 176 -9.44 0.59 -42.73
C LEU A 176 -9.94 -0.78 -43.18
#